data_AF-A0A8C5T788-F1
#
_entry.id   AF-A0A8C5T788-F1
#
_cell.length_a   1.000
_cell.length_b   1.000
_cell.length_c   1.000
_cell.angle_alpha   90.00
_cell.angle_beta   90.00
_cell.angle_gamma   90.00
#
_symmetry.space_group_name_H-M   'P 1'
#
loop_
_entity.id
_entity.type
_entity.pdbx_description
1 polymer ?
#
loop_
_entity_poly.entity_id
_entity_poly.type
_entity_poly.pdbx_seq_one_letter_code
_entity_poly.pdbx_strand_id
1 'polypeptide(L)'
;MVYKQTASAVEQEEFGQCSFCKRKFFCTRLEKHMSICSKNQDSKRKVFDSGKARARGTELEQKLTPCCSKTPPKKNSWKQKHEALIHTVSQARQVQQVLAKGGKEADLPPLPPIENPDYVACTYCGRKFSPRAAERHIPKCKNIKNRPPPPPQRRHYQDVRRPFPQHKKLKIRNSRG
;
A
#
# COMPACT_ATOMS: atom_id res chain seq x y z
N MET A 1 -28.64 -42.38 2.35
CA MET A 1 -28.94 -41.58 3.55
C MET A 1 -29.98 -40.54 3.17
N VAL A 2 -31.22 -40.76 3.59
CA VAL A 2 -32.38 -39.90 3.26
C VAL A 2 -32.50 -38.89 4.39
N TYR A 3 -32.26 -37.62 4.09
CA TYR A 3 -32.38 -36.55 5.08
C TYR A 3 -33.86 -36.29 5.31
N LYS A 4 -34.36 -36.68 6.48
CA LYS A 4 -35.72 -36.34 6.93
C LYS A 4 -35.76 -34.86 7.30
N GLN A 5 -36.40 -34.04 6.47
CA GLN A 5 -36.82 -32.69 6.87
C GLN A 5 -38.03 -32.83 7.81
N THR A 6 -37.84 -32.57 9.10
CA THR A 6 -38.96 -32.36 10.04
C THR A 6 -39.36 -30.89 9.98
N ALA A 7 -40.43 -30.60 9.26
CA ALA A 7 -41.19 -29.37 9.41
C ALA A 7 -41.93 -29.44 10.75
N SER A 8 -41.73 -28.45 11.63
CA SER A 8 -42.51 -28.34 12.87
C SER A 8 -42.76 -26.89 13.20
N ALA A 9 -44.06 -26.61 13.26
CA ALA A 9 -44.78 -25.64 14.07
C ALA A 9 -44.15 -24.25 14.24
N VAL A 10 -44.77 -23.30 13.57
CA VAL A 10 -44.71 -21.87 13.86
C VAL A 10 -45.23 -21.65 15.29
N GLU A 11 -44.34 -21.66 16.27
CA GLU A 11 -44.55 -20.84 17.45
C GLU A 11 -44.23 -19.41 17.01
N GLN A 12 -45.21 -18.51 17.13
CA GLN A 12 -44.95 -17.08 17.03
C GLN A 12 -44.10 -16.68 18.22
N GLU A 13 -42.80 -16.92 18.09
CA GLU A 13 -41.79 -16.53 19.03
C GLU A 13 -41.88 -15.00 19.22
N GLU A 14 -42.31 -14.59 20.41
CA GLU A 14 -42.56 -13.19 20.71
C GLU A 14 -41.23 -12.42 20.73
N PHE A 15 -41.05 -11.53 19.75
CA PHE A 15 -39.89 -10.64 19.67
C PHE A 15 -40.24 -9.29 20.29
N GLY A 16 -39.57 -8.94 21.38
CA GLY A 16 -39.62 -7.57 21.92
C GLY A 16 -38.43 -6.72 21.47
N GLN A 17 -38.60 -5.41 21.49
CA GLN A 17 -37.57 -4.43 21.14
C GLN A 17 -36.95 -3.82 22.40
N CYS A 18 -35.63 -3.70 22.44
CA CYS A 18 -34.96 -3.02 23.54
C CYS A 18 -35.18 -1.50 23.47
N SER A 19 -35.62 -0.88 24.56
CA SER A 19 -35.87 0.58 24.66
C SER A 19 -34.60 1.44 24.49
N PHE A 20 -33.42 0.89 24.81
CA PHE A 20 -32.16 1.64 24.83
C PHE A 20 -31.40 1.57 23.50
N CYS A 21 -31.29 0.38 22.89
CA CYS A 21 -30.55 0.20 21.63
C CYS A 21 -31.44 -0.16 20.42
N LYS A 22 -32.75 -0.24 20.60
CA LYS A 22 -33.76 -0.47 19.55
C LYS A 22 -33.58 -1.77 18.74
N ARG A 23 -32.74 -2.69 19.20
CA ARG A 23 -32.56 -4.03 18.61
C ARG A 23 -33.71 -4.96 19.05
N LYS A 24 -34.14 -5.85 18.14
CA LYS A 24 -35.21 -6.84 18.38
C LYS A 24 -34.60 -8.15 18.87
N PHE A 25 -35.16 -8.72 19.94
CA PHE A 25 -34.75 -9.98 20.54
C PHE A 25 -35.98 -10.80 20.90
N PHE A 26 -35.83 -12.13 20.93
CA PHE A 26 -36.80 -13.01 21.56
C PHE A 26 -37.02 -12.62 23.02
N CYS A 27 -38.25 -12.65 23.53
CA CYS A 27 -38.59 -12.27 24.91
C CYS A 27 -37.64 -12.90 25.96
N THR A 28 -37.35 -14.19 25.81
CA THR A 28 -36.41 -14.93 26.69
C THR A 28 -34.98 -14.37 26.71
N ARG A 29 -34.52 -13.79 25.60
CA ARG A 29 -33.20 -13.13 25.50
C ARG A 29 -33.27 -11.64 25.79
N LEU A 30 -34.42 -11.01 25.57
CA LEU A 30 -34.65 -9.59 25.73
C LEU A 30 -34.47 -9.18 27.19
N GLU A 31 -34.97 -9.96 28.13
CA GLU A 31 -34.83 -9.69 29.57
C GLU A 31 -33.35 -9.54 29.98
N LYS A 32 -32.52 -10.53 29.61
CA LYS A 32 -31.07 -10.49 29.85
C LYS A 32 -30.43 -9.32 29.10
N HIS A 33 -30.85 -9.09 27.86
CA HIS A 33 -30.35 -7.97 27.06
C HIS A 33 -30.66 -6.61 27.70
N MET A 34 -31.86 -6.37 28.23
CA MET A 34 -32.25 -5.11 28.85
C MET A 34 -31.37 -4.78 30.06
N SER A 35 -31.08 -5.77 30.90
CA SER A 35 -30.23 -5.60 32.10
C SER A 35 -28.77 -5.21 31.78
N ILE A 36 -28.25 -5.63 30.62
CA ILE A 36 -26.89 -5.34 30.15
C ILE A 36 -26.89 -4.04 29.33
N CYS A 37 -27.90 -3.85 28.50
CA CYS A 37 -28.00 -2.71 27.60
C CYS A 37 -28.18 -1.39 28.37
N SER A 38 -28.93 -1.40 29.49
CA SER A 38 -29.05 -0.24 30.38
C SER A 38 -27.70 0.18 30.97
N LYS A 39 -26.85 -0.77 31.37
CA LYS A 39 -25.51 -0.48 31.93
C LYS A 39 -24.52 0.04 30.88
N ASN A 40 -24.71 -0.36 29.62
CA ASN A 40 -23.80 -0.02 28.53
C ASN A 40 -24.21 1.25 27.77
N GLN A 41 -25.44 1.74 27.91
CA GLN A 41 -25.90 2.94 27.21
C GLN A 41 -25.09 4.19 27.61
N ASP A 42 -24.67 4.25 28.88
CA ASP A 42 -23.98 5.41 29.46
C ASP A 42 -22.45 5.30 29.31
N SER A 43 -21.94 4.13 28.95
CA SER A 43 -20.50 3.86 28.80
C SER A 43 -19.99 4.29 27.43
N LYS A 44 -19.68 5.57 27.28
CA LYS A 44 -18.84 6.05 26.18
C LYS A 44 -17.38 5.75 26.53
N ARG A 45 -16.93 4.51 26.32
CA ARG A 45 -15.51 4.15 26.48
C ARG A 45 -14.65 5.12 25.67
N LYS A 46 -13.69 5.78 26.33
CA LYS A 46 -12.75 6.68 25.64
C LYS A 46 -12.04 5.89 24.54
N VAL A 47 -11.94 6.49 23.35
CA VAL A 47 -11.19 5.91 22.24
C VAL A 47 -9.77 5.65 22.72
N PHE A 48 -9.35 4.39 22.64
CA PHE A 48 -8.02 4.00 23.06
C PHE A 48 -7.00 4.49 22.04
N ASP A 49 -6.15 5.41 22.47
CA ASP A 49 -5.06 5.91 21.64
C ASP A 49 -3.86 4.95 21.73
N SER A 50 -3.72 4.12 20.69
CA SER A 50 -2.61 3.19 20.53
C SER A 50 -1.23 3.88 20.55
N GLY A 51 -1.12 5.11 20.03
CA GLY A 51 0.13 5.86 20.04
C GLY A 51 0.51 6.24 21.46
N LYS A 52 -0.44 6.78 22.22
CA LYS A 52 -0.25 7.09 23.64
C LYS A 52 0.07 5.84 24.46
N ALA A 53 -0.64 4.74 24.23
CA ALA A 53 -0.41 3.49 24.94
C ALA A 53 0.98 2.89 24.69
N ARG A 54 1.49 2.99 23.45
CA ARG A 54 2.86 2.54 23.11
C ARG A 54 3.94 3.45 23.68
N ALA A 55 3.68 4.75 23.77
CA ALA A 55 4.66 5.71 24.25
C ALA A 55 4.76 5.78 25.78
N ARG A 56 3.71 5.39 26.51
CA ARG A 56 3.71 5.36 27.98
C ARG A 56 4.93 4.60 28.52
N GLY A 57 5.69 5.24 29.42
CA GLY A 57 6.87 4.67 30.04
C GLY A 57 8.12 4.64 29.15
N THR A 58 8.08 5.23 27.95
CA THR A 58 9.24 5.36 27.06
C THR A 58 9.65 6.82 26.92
N GLU A 59 10.89 7.09 26.51
CA GLU A 59 11.37 8.44 26.18
C GLU A 59 10.49 9.15 25.11
N LEU A 60 9.68 8.38 24.38
CA LEU A 60 8.72 8.89 23.40
C LEU A 60 7.52 9.59 24.05
N GLU A 61 7.21 9.33 25.34
CA GLU A 61 6.08 9.94 26.05
C GLU A 61 6.17 11.48 26.07
N GLN A 62 7.38 12.01 26.28
CA GLN A 62 7.65 13.45 26.31
C GLN A 62 7.56 14.10 24.92
N LYS A 63 7.70 13.32 23.84
CA LYS A 63 7.63 13.81 22.45
C LYS A 63 6.20 13.81 21.90
N LEU A 64 5.24 13.22 22.61
CA LEU A 64 3.81 13.24 22.24
C LEU A 64 3.06 14.48 22.77
N THR A 65 3.68 15.32 23.61
CA THR A 65 3.13 16.66 23.86
C THR A 65 3.06 17.40 22.53
N PRO A 66 2.00 18.18 22.25
CA PRO A 66 1.83 18.87 20.97
C PRO A 66 2.79 20.07 20.90
N CYS A 67 4.10 19.81 20.91
CA CYS A 67 5.09 20.74 20.42
C CYS A 67 4.97 20.71 18.90
N CYS A 68 4.11 21.59 18.41
CA CYS A 68 3.85 21.93 17.02
C CYS A 68 5.06 21.66 16.10
N SER A 69 5.14 20.45 15.53
CA SER A 69 5.98 20.25 14.36
C SER A 69 5.28 21.00 13.25
N LYS A 70 5.74 22.22 12.97
CA LYS A 70 5.34 23.02 11.80
C LYS A 70 5.85 22.32 10.53
N THR A 71 5.40 21.10 10.25
CA THR A 71 5.50 20.56 8.91
C THR A 71 4.44 21.31 8.10
N PRO A 72 4.83 22.06 7.05
CA PRO A 72 3.85 22.68 6.18
C PRO A 72 2.88 21.60 5.70
N PRO A 73 1.56 21.89 5.59
CA PRO A 73 0.59 20.92 5.12
C PRO A 73 1.07 20.39 3.77
N LYS A 74 1.35 19.08 3.71
CA LYS A 74 1.70 18.45 2.44
C LYS A 74 0.51 18.64 1.50
N LYS A 75 0.74 19.35 0.39
CA LYS A 75 -0.27 19.51 -0.65
C LYS A 75 -0.68 18.10 -1.11
N ASN A 76 -1.98 17.81 -1.07
CA ASN A 76 -2.51 16.47 -1.35
C ASN A 76 -2.54 16.20 -2.86
N SER A 77 -1.39 15.84 -3.42
CA SER A 77 -1.24 15.52 -4.85
C SER A 77 -1.94 14.21 -5.29
N TRP A 78 -2.97 13.75 -4.57
CA TRP A 78 -3.63 12.46 -4.79
C TRP A 78 -4.18 12.32 -6.20
N LYS A 79 -4.90 13.35 -6.70
CA LYS A 79 -5.45 13.34 -8.06
C LYS A 79 -4.36 13.11 -9.11
N GLN A 80 -3.25 13.84 -9.00
CA GLN A 80 -2.11 13.74 -9.91
C GLN A 80 -1.41 12.37 -9.82
N LYS A 81 -1.26 11.82 -8.60
CA LYS A 81 -0.70 10.47 -8.39
C LYS A 81 -1.61 9.37 -8.93
N HIS A 82 -2.92 9.52 -8.76
CA HIS A 82 -3.93 8.60 -9.26
C HIS A 82 -3.97 8.60 -10.79
N GLU A 83 -3.98 9.77 -11.40
CA GLU A 83 -3.94 9.93 -12.85
C GLU A 83 -2.65 9.34 -13.45
N ALA A 84 -1.50 9.64 -12.84
CA ALA A 84 -0.23 9.05 -13.25
C ALA A 84 -0.27 7.52 -13.19
N LEU A 85 -0.85 6.95 -12.13
CA LEU A 85 -1.02 5.51 -11.99
C LEU A 85 -1.93 4.93 -13.08
N ILE A 86 -3.11 5.52 -13.33
CA ILE A 86 -4.03 5.07 -14.39
C ILE A 86 -3.32 5.10 -15.75
N HIS A 87 -2.61 6.18 -16.04
CA HIS A 87 -1.88 6.35 -17.28
C HIS A 87 -0.80 5.27 -17.44
N THR A 88 -0.01 4.98 -16.40
CA THR A 88 0.98 3.90 -16.40
C THR A 88 0.33 2.53 -16.66
N VAL A 89 -0.80 2.23 -15.99
CA VAL A 89 -1.50 0.95 -16.17
C VAL A 89 -2.09 0.83 -17.59
N SER A 90 -2.67 1.90 -18.12
CA SER A 90 -3.23 1.92 -19.48
C SER A 90 -2.16 1.66 -20.52
N GLN A 91 -1.02 2.35 -20.41
CA GLN A 91 0.11 2.13 -21.33
C GLN A 91 0.69 0.72 -21.21
N ALA A 92 0.80 0.16 -20.00
CA ALA A 92 1.26 -1.22 -19.83
C ALA A 92 0.35 -2.24 -20.53
N ARG A 93 -0.98 -2.02 -20.48
CA ARG A 93 -1.94 -2.85 -21.23
C ARG A 93 -1.79 -2.69 -22.73
N GLN A 94 -1.52 -1.48 -23.22
CA GLN A 94 -1.27 -1.24 -24.64
C GLN A 94 -0.01 -1.97 -25.12
N VAL A 95 1.09 -1.93 -24.35
CA VAL A 95 2.31 -2.69 -24.65
C VAL A 95 1.99 -4.19 -24.73
N GLN A 96 1.27 -4.73 -23.75
CA GLN A 96 0.85 -6.14 -23.77
C GLN A 96 0.01 -6.51 -24.99
N GLN A 97 -0.89 -5.62 -25.42
CA GLN A 97 -1.72 -5.83 -26.61
C GLN A 97 -0.89 -5.85 -27.90
N VAL A 98 0.10 -4.96 -28.04
CA VAL A 98 0.98 -4.95 -29.22
C VAL A 98 1.85 -6.19 -29.27
N LEU A 99 2.39 -6.62 -28.13
CA LEU A 99 3.17 -7.87 -28.03
C LEU A 99 2.32 -9.09 -28.39
N ALA A 100 1.06 -9.15 -27.95
CA ALA A 100 0.15 -10.24 -28.30
C ALA A 100 -0.19 -10.29 -29.80
N LYS A 101 -0.15 -9.14 -30.48
CA LYS A 101 -0.35 -9.04 -31.95
C LYS A 101 0.93 -9.30 -32.75
N GLY A 102 2.03 -9.68 -32.10
CA GLY A 102 3.32 -9.93 -32.75
C GLY A 102 4.12 -8.66 -33.11
N GLY A 103 3.71 -7.49 -32.62
CA GLY A 103 4.47 -6.24 -32.76
C GLY A 103 5.66 -6.19 -31.80
N LYS A 104 6.66 -5.35 -32.10
CA LYS A 104 7.85 -5.19 -31.25
C LYS A 104 7.61 -4.07 -30.24
N GLU A 105 8.09 -4.28 -29.01
CA GLU A 105 8.06 -3.27 -27.94
C GLU A 105 8.80 -1.98 -28.33
N ALA A 106 9.79 -2.08 -29.22
CA ALA A 106 10.57 -0.94 -29.72
C ALA A 106 9.78 0.01 -30.64
N ASP A 107 8.64 -0.43 -31.19
CA ASP A 107 7.79 0.40 -32.05
C ASP A 107 6.85 1.30 -31.21
N LEU A 108 6.76 1.09 -29.89
CA LEU A 108 6.02 1.97 -29.00
C LEU A 108 6.90 3.11 -28.50
N PRO A 109 6.33 4.33 -28.35
CA PRO A 109 7.06 5.43 -27.75
C PRO A 109 7.50 5.06 -26.32
N PRO A 110 8.77 5.35 -25.94
CA PRO A 110 9.27 5.04 -24.61
C PRO A 110 8.44 5.78 -23.57
N LEU A 111 8.09 5.09 -22.49
CA LEU A 111 7.30 5.65 -21.41
C LEU A 111 7.99 6.93 -20.88
N PRO A 112 7.25 8.04 -20.72
CA PRO A 112 7.84 9.24 -20.15
C PRO A 112 8.36 8.95 -18.73
N PRO A 113 9.53 9.48 -18.35
CA PRO A 113 10.03 9.35 -16.99
C PRO A 113 9.00 9.87 -15.99
N ILE A 114 8.60 9.03 -15.03
CA ILE A 114 7.69 9.42 -13.95
C ILE A 114 8.47 10.35 -13.01
N GLU A 115 8.37 11.66 -13.25
CA GLU A 115 8.99 12.67 -12.39
C GLU A 115 8.03 13.02 -11.24
N ASN A 116 8.52 12.90 -10.01
CA ASN A 116 7.77 13.33 -8.84
C ASN A 116 7.99 14.84 -8.65
N PRO A 117 6.92 15.67 -8.62
CA PRO A 117 7.05 17.13 -8.51
C PRO A 117 7.62 17.59 -7.16
N ASP A 118 7.55 16.75 -6.13
CA ASP A 118 8.04 17.07 -4.77
C ASP A 118 9.56 16.93 -4.62
N TYR A 119 10.29 16.51 -5.66
CA TYR A 119 11.71 16.22 -5.55
C TYR A 119 12.54 17.49 -5.77
N VAL A 120 13.54 17.68 -4.91
CA VAL A 120 14.49 18.79 -4.97
C VAL A 120 15.81 18.29 -5.54
N ALA A 121 16.32 18.95 -6.56
CA ALA A 121 17.65 18.67 -7.12
C ALA A 121 18.74 19.30 -6.26
N CYS A 122 19.78 18.54 -5.95
CA CYS A 122 20.96 19.07 -5.26
C CYS A 122 21.79 19.94 -6.22
N THR A 123 22.05 21.19 -5.84
CA THR A 123 22.84 22.14 -6.65
C THR A 123 24.28 21.69 -6.89
N TYR A 124 24.83 20.82 -6.04
CA TYR A 124 26.22 20.40 -6.13
C TYR A 124 26.43 19.07 -6.87
N CYS A 125 25.45 18.17 -6.90
CA CYS A 125 25.61 16.84 -7.53
C CYS A 125 24.52 16.47 -8.54
N GLY A 126 23.52 17.32 -8.74
CA GLY A 126 22.42 17.11 -9.69
C GLY A 126 21.45 15.98 -9.32
N ARG A 127 21.69 15.21 -8.25
CA ARG A 127 20.78 14.13 -7.82
C ARG A 127 19.49 14.73 -7.25
N LYS A 128 18.34 14.15 -7.64
CA LYS A 128 17.00 14.53 -7.17
C LYS A 128 16.64 13.74 -5.90
N PHE A 129 16.21 14.42 -4.83
CA PHE A 129 15.84 13.81 -3.54
C PHE A 129 14.48 14.30 -3.05
N SER A 130 13.83 13.53 -2.17
CA SER A 130 12.65 14.04 -1.44
C SER A 130 13.06 15.18 -0.49
N PRO A 131 12.15 16.09 -0.07
CA PRO A 131 12.52 17.31 0.66
C PRO A 131 13.35 17.04 1.92
N ARG A 132 12.91 16.11 2.78
CA ARG A 132 13.64 15.72 4.00
C ARG A 132 14.98 15.04 3.73
N ALA A 133 15.11 14.36 2.58
CA ALA A 133 16.39 13.79 2.17
C ALA A 133 17.32 14.86 1.61
N ALA A 134 16.79 15.82 0.84
CA ALA A 134 17.52 16.97 0.32
C ALA A 134 18.10 17.83 1.47
N GLU A 135 17.29 18.13 2.50
CA GLU A 135 17.72 18.88 3.69
C GLU A 135 18.98 18.29 4.35
N ARG A 136 19.07 16.96 4.46
CA ARG A 136 20.23 16.28 5.04
C ARG A 136 21.35 16.06 4.03
N HIS A 137 21.02 15.96 2.75
CA HIS A 137 21.96 15.68 1.68
C HIS A 137 22.77 16.91 1.29
N ILE A 138 22.13 18.05 1.01
CA ILE A 138 22.75 19.28 0.52
C ILE A 138 23.96 19.73 1.37
N PRO A 139 23.88 19.82 2.71
CA PRO A 139 25.01 20.29 3.53
C PRO A 139 26.19 19.31 3.51
N LYS A 140 25.92 18.00 3.53
CA LYS A 140 26.97 16.98 3.41
C LYS A 140 27.59 17.01 2.02
N CYS A 141 26.73 17.10 1.01
CA CYS A 141 27.11 17.11 -0.38
C CYS A 141 28.01 18.31 -0.71
N LYS A 142 27.76 19.49 -0.12
CA LYS A 142 28.60 20.69 -0.28
C LYS A 142 30.10 20.41 -0.05
N ASN A 143 30.43 19.61 0.96
CA ASN A 143 31.82 19.40 1.41
C ASN A 143 32.53 18.20 0.75
N ILE A 144 31.85 17.44 -0.11
CA ILE A 144 32.46 16.27 -0.78
C ILE A 144 33.26 16.74 -2.00
N LYS A 145 34.59 16.54 -1.97
CA LYS A 145 35.53 16.87 -3.06
C LYS A 145 35.59 15.77 -4.14
N ASN A 146 35.78 14.51 -3.76
CA ASN A 146 35.79 13.38 -4.70
C ASN A 146 34.37 12.83 -4.87
N ARG A 147 33.61 13.40 -5.81
CA ARG A 147 32.22 13.00 -6.03
C ARG A 147 32.20 11.73 -6.89
N PRO A 148 31.62 10.62 -6.41
CA PRO A 148 31.38 9.48 -7.28
C PRO A 148 30.44 9.91 -8.42
N PRO A 149 30.66 9.41 -9.65
CA PRO A 149 29.78 9.71 -10.77
C PRO A 149 28.33 9.39 -10.39
N PRO A 150 27.34 10.10 -10.96
CA PRO A 150 25.95 9.72 -10.79
C PRO A 150 25.80 8.24 -11.17
N PRO A 151 24.98 7.46 -10.42
CA PRO A 151 24.71 6.09 -10.82
C PRO A 151 24.25 6.10 -12.28
N PRO A 152 24.75 5.18 -13.13
CA PRO A 152 24.35 5.15 -14.52
C PRO A 152 22.83 5.14 -14.56
N GLN A 153 22.26 6.06 -15.35
CA GLN A 153 20.81 6.04 -15.59
C GLN A 153 20.46 4.62 -16.03
N ARG A 154 19.37 4.07 -15.48
CA ARG A 154 18.91 2.74 -15.89
C ARG A 154 18.79 2.76 -17.41
N ARG A 155 19.75 2.12 -18.10
CA ARG A 155 19.64 1.89 -19.52
C ARG A 155 18.35 1.11 -19.74
N HIS A 156 17.73 1.35 -20.88
CA HIS A 156 16.54 0.63 -21.29
C HIS A 156 16.75 -0.87 -21.04
N TYR A 157 15.82 -1.51 -20.32
CA TYR A 157 15.97 -2.89 -19.85
C TYR A 157 16.28 -3.89 -21.00
N GLN A 158 16.00 -3.51 -22.25
CA GLN A 158 16.33 -4.28 -23.45
C GLN A 158 17.85 -4.51 -23.64
N ASP A 159 18.74 -3.64 -23.14
CA ASP A 159 20.20 -3.81 -23.28
C ASP A 159 20.81 -4.86 -22.34
N VAL A 160 20.06 -5.36 -21.35
CA VAL A 160 20.57 -6.31 -20.32
C VAL A 160 20.28 -7.77 -20.69
N ARG A 161 19.49 -8.04 -21.73
CA ARG A 161 19.32 -9.40 -22.26
C ARG A 161 20.54 -9.79 -23.12
N ARG A 162 21.69 -10.05 -22.49
CA ARG A 162 22.67 -10.94 -23.14
C ARG A 162 21.97 -12.31 -23.31
N PRO A 163 21.89 -12.86 -24.54
CA PRO A 163 21.36 -14.21 -24.73
C PRO A 163 22.15 -15.17 -23.84
N PHE A 164 21.45 -15.97 -23.03
CA PHE A 164 22.07 -17.02 -22.24
C PHE A 164 22.76 -17.98 -23.24
N PRO A 165 24.09 -18.23 -23.12
CA PRO A 165 24.76 -19.13 -24.04
C PRO A 165 24.11 -20.50 -23.97
N GLN A 166 23.51 -20.93 -25.08
CA GLN A 166 22.93 -22.26 -25.20
C GLN A 166 24.09 -23.26 -25.11
N HIS A 167 24.24 -23.95 -23.98
CA HIS A 167 25.16 -25.08 -23.86
C HIS A 167 24.78 -26.11 -24.93
N LYS A 168 25.66 -26.30 -25.91
CA LYS A 168 25.48 -27.31 -26.97
C LYS A 168 25.43 -28.68 -26.29
N LYS A 169 24.27 -29.37 -26.36
CA LYS A 169 24.13 -30.74 -25.85
C LYS A 169 25.15 -31.63 -26.56
N LEU A 170 26.08 -32.23 -25.81
CA LEU A 170 26.91 -33.33 -26.32
C LEU A 170 25.97 -34.49 -26.67
N LYS A 171 25.94 -34.88 -27.96
CA LYS A 171 25.30 -36.12 -28.40
C LYS A 171 26.14 -37.30 -27.91
N ILE A 172 25.68 -37.98 -26.87
CA ILE A 172 26.19 -39.30 -26.51
C ILE A 172 25.73 -40.25 -27.62
N ARG A 173 26.66 -40.70 -28.48
CA ARG A 173 26.41 -41.77 -29.46
C ARG A 173 26.29 -43.08 -28.68
N ASN A 174 25.10 -43.67 -28.68
CA ASN A 174 24.90 -45.04 -28.19
C ASN A 174 25.44 -46.01 -29.25
N SER A 175 26.58 -46.65 -28.98
CA SER A 175 27.07 -47.79 -29.74
C SER A 175 26.34 -49.04 -29.27
N ARG A 176 25.41 -49.54 -30.10
CA ARG A 176 24.89 -50.91 -29.97
C ARG A 176 26.03 -51.88 -30.34
N GLY A 177 26.31 -52.81 -29.44
CA GLY A 177 27.08 -54.03 -29.65
C GLY A 177 26.30 -55.17 -29.00
#